data_AF-A0A1T4JSC1-F1
#
_entry.id   AF-A0A1T4JSC1-F1
#
_cell.length_a   1.000
_cell.length_b   1.000
_cell.length_c   1.000
_cell.angle_alpha   90.00
_cell.angle_beta   90.00
_cell.angle_gamma   90.00
#
_symmetry.space_group_name_H-M   'P 1'
#
loop_
_entity.id
_entity.type
_entity.pdbx_description
1 polymer ?
#
loop_
_entity_poly.entity_id
_entity_poly.type
_entity_poly.pdbx_seq_one_letter_code
_entity_poly.pdbx_strand_id
1 'polypeptide(L)'
;MMKKKILNDLAEIINLEAIRELPKATEHFISDIHGEFEAFDHIRRNCSGIIRIKVQTLFEDELDEQAINELCFAIYYPEDFILGKQRSFDKWQSLLKNLVNLTRFVSSKYTRSKVRKALPSEYAYILEELLYQYDEHDNKNAYYHTIFKTIIELELAPQFATELSYLIQRFVVDHLHVLGDIYDRGAHPDKVMDVLMSLPSVDITLGNHDIIWMGAYAGNMTCLATVLRIAFRYGHTQFLEESYSIDLSRLKKFALRYYQENAAFKPKLETPIDAATETAINCMHQAMTIMQFKLEGRLIERRPEFQMNHRNLLPIIDPNTLTINIEGQEYHLDNTCFDLIDWEQPNELTLGEELILLDLLHQFQNSAKLKEHMEFLLENGKMYLTYNDNLLFHGCIPVNEKGEYYQLNIDNHLYQGKSLMDFYATSIEESFKRLDCHDDWATDTLWYLWCGPSSTLFGKDIMRTFERYFISDKTVHNEIKNPYYEWRKNEQFCLKLLNDFGLTSEGYIINGHTPVKTIKGENPIKANGKMLVIDGGLSTAYQKVTGIAGYTLVDNSNEVYLVAHHPFTSKQKAIEKYLDIFPTQLIVKKRHERQYVKNTDIGKELARQSQELKAKILYENDKV
;
A
#
# COMPACT_ATOMS: atom_id res chain seq x y z
N MET A 1 39.72 -14.08 35.06
CA MET A 1 39.34 -14.47 33.69
C MET A 1 37.89 -14.06 33.51
N MET A 2 37.58 -13.06 32.69
CA MET A 2 36.18 -12.70 32.41
C MET A 2 35.45 -13.97 31.93
N LYS A 3 34.30 -14.30 32.53
CA LYS A 3 33.48 -15.43 32.07
C LYS A 3 33.15 -15.17 30.59
N LYS A 4 33.33 -16.16 29.71
CA LYS A 4 33.09 -16.07 28.25
C LYS A 4 31.77 -15.35 27.87
N LYS A 5 30.75 -15.50 28.71
CA LYS A 5 29.46 -14.81 28.61
C LYS A 5 29.57 -13.28 28.70
N ILE A 6 30.33 -12.75 29.65
CA ILE A 6 30.56 -11.30 29.82
C ILE A 6 31.28 -10.74 28.59
N LEU A 7 32.24 -11.48 28.03
CA LEU A 7 32.95 -11.05 26.82
C LEU A 7 32.01 -10.95 25.60
N ASN A 8 31.07 -11.91 25.45
CA ASN A 8 30.07 -11.86 24.39
C ASN A 8 29.13 -10.67 24.56
N ASP A 9 28.64 -10.41 25.79
CA ASP A 9 27.78 -9.26 26.06
C ASP A 9 28.51 -7.92 25.81
N LEU A 10 29.80 -7.83 26.16
CA LEU A 10 30.65 -6.67 25.84
C LEU A 10 30.86 -6.47 24.34
N ALA A 11 31.10 -7.55 23.60
CA ALA A 11 31.24 -7.50 22.14
C ALA A 11 29.93 -7.04 21.47
N GLU A 12 28.79 -7.50 21.98
CA GLU A 12 27.48 -7.07 21.49
C GLU A 12 27.23 -5.59 21.77
N ILE A 13 27.57 -5.09 22.96
CA ILE A 13 27.51 -3.64 23.25
C ILE A 13 28.32 -2.85 22.23
N ILE A 14 29.56 -3.27 21.93
CA ILE A 14 30.40 -2.58 20.92
C ILE A 14 29.70 -2.56 19.56
N ASN A 15 29.12 -3.69 19.15
CA ASN A 15 28.39 -3.81 17.88
C ASN A 15 27.17 -2.89 17.84
N LEU A 16 26.33 -2.89 18.88
CA LEU A 16 25.14 -2.05 18.98
C LEU A 16 25.50 -0.55 18.92
N GLU A 17 26.52 -0.12 19.68
CA GLU A 17 26.96 1.29 19.66
C GLU A 17 27.57 1.69 18.31
N ALA A 18 28.29 0.79 17.63
CA ALA A 18 28.84 1.06 16.31
C ALA A 18 27.76 1.20 15.24
N ILE A 19 26.71 0.36 15.27
CA ILE A 19 25.57 0.44 14.34
C ILE A 19 24.86 1.79 14.45
N ARG A 20 24.74 2.34 15.67
CA ARG A 20 24.09 3.63 15.93
C ARG A 20 24.76 4.81 15.22
N GLU A 21 26.05 4.71 14.92
CA GLU A 21 26.82 5.73 14.20
C GLU A 21 26.81 5.56 12.67
N LEU A 22 26.08 4.57 12.15
CA LEU A 22 25.83 4.47 10.70
C LEU A 22 24.79 5.51 10.25
N PRO A 23 24.85 5.96 8.98
CA PRO A 23 23.84 6.84 8.43
C PRO A 23 22.43 6.23 8.50
N LYS A 24 21.42 7.06 8.72
CA LYS A 24 20.01 6.68 8.59
C LYS A 24 19.76 6.08 7.21
N ALA A 25 19.07 4.94 7.18
CA ALA A 25 18.71 4.26 5.95
C ALA A 25 17.67 5.05 5.14
N THR A 26 17.45 4.66 3.89
CA THR A 26 16.42 5.29 3.05
C THR A 26 15.07 4.62 3.33
N GLU A 27 14.09 5.42 3.72
CA GLU A 27 12.67 5.03 3.79
C GLU A 27 11.95 5.53 2.54
N HIS A 28 11.03 4.72 2.02
CA HIS A 28 10.19 5.04 0.87
C HIS A 28 8.72 4.84 1.23
N PHE A 29 7.87 5.81 0.93
CA PHE A 29 6.45 5.78 1.29
C PHE A 29 5.60 5.84 0.03
N ILE A 30 4.67 4.90 -0.09
CA ILE A 30 3.72 4.75 -1.21
C ILE A 30 2.30 4.59 -0.66
N SER A 31 1.28 4.95 -1.42
CA SER A 31 -0.15 4.83 -1.05
C SER A 31 -0.97 4.48 -2.30
N ASP A 32 -2.26 4.19 -2.16
CA ASP A 32 -3.25 4.04 -3.25
C ASP A 32 -2.77 3.13 -4.41
N ILE A 33 -2.27 1.93 -4.09
CA ILE A 33 -1.71 1.01 -5.10
C ILE A 33 -2.80 0.42 -6.00
N HIS A 34 -3.95 0.07 -5.42
CA HIS A 34 -5.14 -0.37 -6.15
C HIS A 34 -4.91 -1.49 -7.16
N GLY A 35 -4.13 -2.52 -6.81
CA GLY A 35 -3.87 -3.65 -7.71
C GLY A 35 -3.19 -3.29 -9.04
N GLU A 36 -2.66 -2.08 -9.19
CA GLU A 36 -1.95 -1.59 -10.39
C GLU A 36 -0.51 -2.12 -10.39
N PHE A 37 -0.39 -3.44 -10.53
CA PHE A 37 0.86 -4.17 -10.29
C PHE A 37 2.03 -3.69 -11.13
N GLU A 38 1.86 -3.45 -12.44
CA GLU A 38 3.00 -3.04 -13.28
C GLU A 38 3.58 -1.68 -12.86
N ALA A 39 2.70 -0.73 -12.52
CA ALA A 39 3.12 0.59 -12.10
C ALA A 39 3.78 0.55 -10.71
N PHE A 40 3.19 -0.22 -9.79
CA PHE A 40 3.77 -0.48 -8.46
C PHE A 40 5.15 -1.13 -8.55
N ASP A 41 5.28 -2.20 -9.33
CA ASP A 41 6.54 -2.93 -9.48
C ASP A 41 7.61 -2.06 -10.17
N HIS A 42 7.23 -1.22 -11.13
CA HIS A 42 8.14 -0.24 -11.73
C HIS A 42 8.68 0.78 -10.69
N ILE A 43 7.78 1.40 -9.91
CA ILE A 43 8.14 2.37 -8.86
C ILE A 43 9.06 1.73 -7.81
N ARG A 44 8.81 0.47 -7.46
CA ARG A 44 9.66 -0.30 -6.55
C ARG A 44 11.03 -0.57 -7.18
N ARG A 45 11.06 -1.09 -8.41
CA ARG A 45 12.29 -1.47 -9.13
C ARG A 45 13.21 -0.29 -9.42
N ASN A 46 12.65 0.88 -9.73
CA ASN A 46 13.43 2.11 -9.94
C ASN A 46 13.67 2.90 -8.64
N CYS A 47 13.07 2.46 -7.53
CA CYS A 47 13.08 3.12 -6.23
C CYS A 47 12.62 4.59 -6.32
N SER A 48 11.52 4.87 -7.03
CA SER A 48 11.06 6.23 -7.34
C SER A 48 12.15 7.11 -7.97
N GLY A 49 12.93 6.53 -8.88
CA GLY A 49 14.04 7.19 -9.58
C GLY A 49 15.31 7.43 -8.75
N ILE A 50 15.37 6.97 -7.49
CA ILE A 50 16.57 7.13 -6.65
C ILE A 50 17.77 6.39 -7.26
N ILE A 51 17.55 5.22 -7.90
CA ILE A 51 18.64 4.48 -8.54
C ILE A 51 19.32 5.34 -9.61
N ARG A 52 18.55 6.00 -10.47
CA ARG A 52 19.09 6.92 -11.48
C ARG A 52 19.94 8.02 -10.86
N ILE A 53 19.47 8.64 -9.78
CA ILE A 53 20.22 9.67 -9.04
C ILE A 53 21.55 9.10 -8.54
N LYS A 54 21.55 7.88 -8.00
CA LYS A 54 22.78 7.22 -7.49
C LYS A 54 23.75 6.85 -8.62
N VAL A 55 23.23 6.39 -9.76
CA VAL A 55 24.02 6.12 -10.97
C VAL A 55 24.69 7.39 -11.45
N GLN A 56 23.93 8.48 -11.63
CA GLN A 56 24.48 9.76 -12.06
C GLN A 56 25.50 10.32 -11.08
N THR A 57 25.23 10.26 -9.77
CA THR A 57 26.18 10.73 -8.75
C THR A 57 27.50 9.98 -8.78
N LEU A 58 27.46 8.66 -9.05
CA LEU A 58 28.66 7.82 -9.02
C LEU A 58 29.46 7.88 -10.33
N PHE A 59 28.77 8.07 -11.46
CA PHE A 59 29.35 7.96 -12.80
C PHE A 59 29.28 9.26 -13.61
N GLU A 60 29.13 10.42 -12.95
CA GLU A 60 28.92 11.75 -13.56
C GLU A 60 29.93 12.05 -14.68
N ASP A 61 31.20 11.68 -14.48
CA ASP A 61 32.29 11.92 -15.43
C ASP A 61 32.68 10.67 -16.25
N GLU A 62 32.01 9.53 -16.06
CA GLU A 62 32.38 8.24 -16.65
C GLU A 62 31.40 7.74 -17.71
N LEU A 63 30.09 7.98 -17.53
CA LEU A 63 29.04 7.45 -18.39
C LEU A 63 28.23 8.57 -19.03
N ASP A 64 27.91 8.42 -20.32
CA ASP A 64 26.95 9.29 -20.99
C ASP A 64 25.50 8.90 -20.65
N GLU A 65 24.54 9.74 -21.05
CA GLU A 65 23.12 9.54 -20.74
C GLU A 65 22.56 8.22 -21.28
N GLN A 66 23.07 7.74 -22.43
CA GLN A 66 22.66 6.45 -22.98
C GLN A 66 23.16 5.30 -22.08
N ALA A 67 24.42 5.32 -21.69
CA ALA A 67 25.00 4.31 -20.82
C ALA A 67 24.38 4.34 -19.42
N ILE A 68 24.02 5.52 -18.90
CA ILE A 68 23.25 5.69 -17.66
C ILE A 68 21.89 5.00 -17.80
N ASN A 69 21.16 5.25 -18.90
CA ASN A 69 19.88 4.60 -19.15
C ASN A 69 20.01 3.07 -19.25
N GLU A 70 21.00 2.58 -20.01
CA GLU A 70 21.25 1.15 -20.15
C GLU A 70 21.56 0.49 -18.80
N LEU A 71 22.38 1.13 -17.96
CA LEU A 71 22.68 0.62 -16.62
C LEU A 71 21.45 0.65 -15.70
N CYS A 72 20.67 1.74 -15.71
CA CYS A 72 19.44 1.86 -14.93
C CYS A 72 18.45 0.75 -15.30
N PHE A 73 18.21 0.52 -16.59
CA PHE A 73 17.28 -0.51 -17.03
C PHE A 73 17.78 -1.94 -16.82
N ALA A 74 19.10 -2.16 -16.88
CA ALA A 74 19.71 -3.42 -16.43
C ALA A 74 19.43 -3.66 -14.94
N ILE A 75 19.39 -2.60 -14.12
CA ILE A 75 19.05 -2.70 -12.71
C ILE A 75 17.55 -2.88 -12.50
N TYR A 76 16.69 -2.15 -13.22
CA TYR A 76 15.24 -2.19 -13.02
C TYR A 76 14.64 -3.53 -13.44
N TYR A 77 15.03 -4.02 -14.62
CA TYR A 77 14.47 -5.21 -15.25
C TYR A 77 15.60 -6.16 -15.70
N PRO A 78 16.41 -6.67 -14.76
CA PRO A 78 17.55 -7.53 -15.11
C PRO A 78 17.11 -8.77 -15.88
N GLU A 79 15.93 -9.30 -15.61
CA GLU A 79 15.38 -10.47 -16.28
C GLU A 79 15.18 -10.24 -17.79
N ASP A 80 14.76 -9.04 -18.19
CA ASP A 80 14.47 -8.70 -19.57
C ASP A 80 15.68 -8.10 -20.30
N PHE A 81 16.54 -7.37 -19.57
CA PHE A 81 17.70 -6.68 -20.12
C PHE A 81 18.96 -7.53 -20.11
N ILE A 82 19.14 -8.43 -19.15
CA ILE A 82 20.40 -9.15 -18.95
C ILE A 82 20.28 -10.57 -19.49
N LEU A 83 19.25 -11.31 -19.10
CA LEU A 83 19.11 -12.74 -19.41
C LEU A 83 18.86 -12.97 -20.91
N GLY A 84 19.50 -14.01 -21.47
CA GLY A 84 19.35 -14.39 -22.88
C GLY A 84 19.95 -13.41 -23.89
N LYS A 85 20.58 -12.30 -23.45
CA LYS A 85 21.24 -11.33 -24.33
C LYS A 85 22.73 -11.64 -24.48
N GLN A 86 23.20 -11.76 -25.72
CA GLN A 86 24.63 -11.89 -25.99
C GLN A 86 25.34 -10.54 -25.86
N ARG A 87 26.50 -10.54 -25.20
CA ARG A 87 27.40 -9.39 -25.08
C ARG A 87 28.83 -9.84 -25.30
N SER A 88 29.68 -8.95 -25.82
CA SER A 88 31.12 -9.19 -25.85
C SER A 88 31.70 -9.24 -24.44
N PHE A 89 32.89 -9.82 -24.31
CA PHE A 89 33.63 -9.88 -23.05
C PHE A 89 33.75 -8.49 -22.40
N ASP A 90 34.18 -7.48 -23.17
CA ASP A 90 34.37 -6.11 -22.66
C ASP A 90 33.07 -5.48 -22.15
N LYS A 91 31.95 -5.75 -22.83
CA LYS A 91 30.62 -5.25 -22.40
C LYS A 91 30.16 -5.92 -21.11
N TRP A 92 30.38 -7.23 -20.96
CA TRP A 92 30.10 -7.92 -19.71
C TRP A 92 30.97 -7.41 -18.57
N GLN A 93 32.26 -7.26 -18.82
CA GLN A 93 33.19 -6.77 -17.82
C GLN A 93 32.84 -5.35 -17.36
N SER A 94 32.50 -4.46 -18.29
CA SER A 94 32.06 -3.10 -17.97
C SER A 94 30.77 -3.09 -17.13
N LEU A 95 29.75 -3.84 -17.55
CA LEU A 95 28.49 -3.94 -16.81
C LEU A 95 28.69 -4.48 -15.38
N LEU A 96 29.43 -5.58 -15.23
CA LEU A 96 29.72 -6.16 -13.92
C LEU A 96 30.52 -5.20 -13.03
N LYS A 97 31.52 -4.51 -13.58
CA LYS A 97 32.28 -3.49 -12.86
C LYS A 97 31.39 -2.35 -12.37
N ASN A 98 30.51 -1.84 -13.23
CA ASN A 98 29.59 -0.75 -12.87
C ASN A 98 28.59 -1.19 -11.80
N LEU A 99 28.02 -2.39 -11.93
CA LEU A 99 27.10 -2.96 -10.93
C LEU A 99 27.81 -3.18 -9.59
N VAL A 100 29.03 -3.70 -9.57
CA VAL A 100 29.83 -3.86 -8.34
C VAL A 100 30.11 -2.50 -7.71
N ASN A 101 30.59 -1.52 -8.47
CA ASN A 101 30.89 -0.18 -7.96
C ASN A 101 29.64 0.48 -7.37
N LEU A 102 28.51 0.39 -8.07
CA LEU A 102 27.25 0.93 -7.57
C LEU A 102 26.77 0.21 -6.31
N THR A 103 26.88 -1.13 -6.28
CA THR A 103 26.52 -1.93 -5.09
C THR A 103 27.36 -1.51 -3.88
N ARG A 104 28.67 -1.30 -4.05
CA ARG A 104 29.55 -0.77 -3.00
C ARG A 104 29.08 0.60 -2.51
N PHE A 105 28.78 1.50 -3.44
CA PHE A 105 28.33 2.85 -3.13
C PHE A 105 27.05 2.84 -2.29
N VAL A 106 26.02 2.11 -2.73
CA VAL A 106 24.72 2.09 -2.04
C VAL A 106 24.74 1.28 -0.74
N SER A 107 25.61 0.26 -0.65
CA SER A 107 25.72 -0.59 0.55
C SER A 107 26.60 -0.01 1.65
N SER A 108 27.41 1.03 1.35
CA SER A 108 28.36 1.66 2.27
C SER A 108 27.76 2.16 3.61
N LYS A 109 26.44 2.40 3.65
CA LYS A 109 25.72 2.85 4.86
C LYS A 109 25.28 1.70 5.78
N TYR A 110 25.50 0.44 5.39
CA TYR A 110 25.08 -0.74 6.16
C TYR A 110 26.26 -1.51 6.73
N THR A 111 26.00 -2.32 7.76
CA THR A 111 27.03 -3.22 8.30
C THR A 111 27.39 -4.32 7.30
N ARG A 112 28.63 -4.82 7.38
CA ARG A 112 29.06 -5.99 6.60
C ARG A 112 28.15 -7.20 6.81
N SER A 113 27.66 -7.40 8.04
CA SER A 113 26.73 -8.48 8.37
C SER A 113 25.41 -8.35 7.62
N LYS A 114 24.83 -7.14 7.56
CA LYS A 114 23.59 -6.88 6.81
C LYS A 114 23.79 -7.13 5.32
N VAL A 115 24.91 -6.66 4.76
CA VAL A 115 25.24 -6.89 3.34
C VAL A 115 25.42 -8.38 3.05
N ARG A 116 26.25 -9.08 3.84
CA ARG A 116 26.48 -10.53 3.71
C ARG A 116 25.20 -11.35 3.74
N LYS A 117 24.30 -11.06 4.67
CA LYS A 117 23.00 -11.77 4.80
C LYS A 117 22.08 -11.56 3.61
N ALA A 118 22.30 -10.51 2.82
CA ALA A 118 21.54 -10.25 1.62
C ALA A 118 22.13 -10.92 0.37
N LEU A 119 23.39 -11.34 0.40
CA LEU A 119 24.05 -11.98 -0.74
C LEU A 119 23.49 -13.40 -0.98
N PRO A 120 23.36 -13.83 -2.24
CA PRO A 120 23.02 -15.22 -2.57
C PRO A 120 24.08 -16.17 -2.00
N SER A 121 23.63 -17.24 -1.34
CA SER A 121 24.49 -18.12 -0.53
C SER A 121 25.61 -18.79 -1.34
N GLU A 122 25.32 -19.09 -2.60
CA GLU A 122 26.17 -19.75 -3.58
C GLU A 122 27.32 -18.87 -4.05
N TYR A 123 27.11 -17.54 -4.08
CA TYR A 123 28.09 -16.57 -4.57
C TYR A 123 28.59 -15.61 -3.50
N ALA A 124 28.12 -15.74 -2.26
CA ALA A 124 28.41 -14.81 -1.18
C ALA A 124 29.91 -14.52 -1.04
N TYR A 125 30.76 -15.56 -1.07
CA TYR A 125 32.20 -15.38 -0.97
C TYR A 125 32.79 -14.53 -2.11
N ILE A 126 32.41 -14.82 -3.36
CA ILE A 126 32.94 -14.10 -4.55
C ILE A 126 32.43 -12.65 -4.55
N LEU A 127 31.14 -12.46 -4.24
CA LEU A 127 30.56 -11.13 -4.12
C LEU A 127 31.16 -10.34 -2.96
N GLU A 128 31.47 -10.96 -1.82
CA GLU A 128 32.18 -10.29 -0.72
C GLU A 128 33.57 -9.81 -1.16
N GLU A 129 34.34 -10.64 -1.86
CA GLU A 129 35.64 -10.23 -2.41
C GLU A 129 35.50 -9.06 -3.38
N LEU A 130 34.46 -9.08 -4.22
CA LEU A 130 34.17 -7.97 -5.14
C LEU A 130 33.61 -6.74 -4.43
N LEU A 131 32.92 -6.82 -3.30
CA LEU A 131 32.34 -5.65 -2.64
C LEU A 131 33.31 -4.98 -1.67
N TYR A 132 34.16 -5.74 -0.99
CA TYR A 132 35.11 -5.19 -0.03
C TYR A 132 36.49 -5.04 -0.67
N GLN A 133 36.79 -3.86 -1.20
CA GLN A 133 38.17 -3.51 -1.56
C GLN A 133 38.97 -3.24 -0.29
N TYR A 134 39.92 -4.12 -0.02
CA TYR A 134 40.79 -4.05 1.15
C TYR A 134 42.09 -3.26 0.91
N ASP A 135 42.28 -2.69 -0.28
CA ASP A 135 43.56 -2.13 -0.71
C ASP A 135 43.38 -0.69 -1.23
N GLU A 136 43.90 0.29 -0.50
CA GLU A 136 44.03 1.69 -0.93
C GLU A 136 45.17 1.87 -1.96
N HIS A 137 45.97 0.82 -2.24
CA HIS A 137 47.24 0.88 -2.98
C HIS A 137 47.28 0.03 -4.27
N ASP A 138 46.15 -0.27 -4.91
CA ASP A 138 46.05 -0.90 -6.24
C ASP A 138 46.70 -2.30 -6.44
N ASN A 139 47.24 -2.93 -5.39
CA ASN A 139 47.99 -4.20 -5.47
C ASN A 139 47.14 -5.40 -5.96
N LYS A 140 45.80 -5.28 -5.97
CA LYS A 140 44.86 -6.37 -6.30
C LYS A 140 44.12 -6.20 -7.62
N ASN A 141 44.52 -5.27 -8.48
CA ASN A 141 43.83 -5.05 -9.76
C ASN A 141 43.84 -6.30 -10.66
N ALA A 142 44.96 -7.03 -10.74
CA ALA A 142 45.03 -8.30 -11.46
C ALA A 142 44.10 -9.36 -10.85
N TYR A 143 44.01 -9.42 -9.52
CA TYR A 143 43.14 -10.36 -8.80
C TYR A 143 41.66 -10.12 -9.14
N TYR A 144 41.17 -8.89 -9.03
CA TYR A 144 39.78 -8.56 -9.37
C TYR A 144 39.49 -8.74 -10.86
N HIS A 145 40.44 -8.40 -11.73
CA HIS A 145 40.31 -8.65 -13.16
C HIS A 145 40.15 -10.14 -13.46
N THR A 146 40.93 -11.01 -12.81
CA THR A 146 40.80 -12.46 -12.95
C THR A 146 39.42 -12.95 -12.50
N ILE A 147 38.86 -12.44 -11.39
CA ILE A 147 37.50 -12.82 -10.97
C ILE A 147 36.48 -12.51 -12.06
N PHE A 148 36.46 -11.27 -12.57
CA PHE A 148 35.52 -10.90 -13.64
C PHE A 148 35.73 -11.74 -14.89
N LYS A 149 36.99 -11.94 -15.30
CA LYS A 149 37.34 -12.77 -16.45
C LYS A 149 36.78 -14.19 -16.31
N THR A 150 37.02 -14.83 -15.17
CA THR A 150 36.56 -16.20 -14.90
C THR A 150 35.04 -16.28 -14.83
N ILE A 151 34.35 -15.30 -14.24
CA ILE A 151 32.87 -15.24 -14.25
C ILE A 151 32.35 -15.23 -15.69
N ILE A 152 32.98 -14.48 -16.59
CA ILE A 152 32.56 -14.37 -17.99
C ILE A 152 32.91 -15.64 -18.78
N GLU A 153 34.11 -16.20 -18.60
CA GLU A 153 34.56 -17.43 -19.26
C GLU A 153 33.72 -18.66 -18.85
N LEU A 154 33.18 -18.67 -17.64
CA LEU A 154 32.27 -19.70 -17.15
C LEU A 154 30.79 -19.43 -17.50
N GLU A 155 30.51 -18.41 -18.31
CA GLU A 155 29.15 -18.01 -18.72
C GLU A 155 28.21 -17.62 -17.56
N LEU A 156 28.76 -17.23 -16.40
CA LEU A 156 28.01 -16.84 -15.20
C LEU A 156 27.69 -15.33 -15.14
N ALA A 157 28.21 -14.54 -16.08
CA ALA A 157 28.01 -13.09 -16.09
C ALA A 157 26.54 -12.63 -16.03
N PRO A 158 25.58 -13.24 -16.76
CA PRO A 158 24.17 -12.86 -16.65
C PRO A 158 23.62 -13.04 -15.23
N GLN A 159 23.96 -14.15 -14.57
CA GLN A 159 23.47 -14.44 -13.22
C GLN A 159 24.03 -13.46 -12.20
N PHE A 160 25.35 -13.22 -12.21
CA PHE A 160 25.98 -12.24 -11.31
C PHE A 160 25.41 -10.83 -11.51
N ALA A 161 25.19 -10.41 -12.76
CA ALA A 161 24.65 -9.09 -13.05
C ALA A 161 23.19 -8.94 -12.57
N THR A 162 22.37 -9.98 -12.71
CA THR A 162 21.01 -10.02 -12.16
C THR A 162 21.01 -9.94 -10.63
N GLU A 163 21.83 -10.74 -9.94
CA GLU A 163 21.93 -10.73 -8.48
C GLU A 163 22.40 -9.36 -7.95
N LEU A 164 23.42 -8.77 -8.56
CA LEU A 164 23.88 -7.42 -8.21
C LEU A 164 22.78 -6.37 -8.42
N SER A 165 21.97 -6.50 -9.48
CA SER A 165 20.85 -5.60 -9.75
C SER A 165 19.80 -5.65 -8.63
N TYR A 166 19.42 -6.85 -8.17
CA TYR A 166 18.51 -6.99 -7.03
C TYR A 166 19.10 -6.48 -5.72
N LEU A 167 20.40 -6.69 -5.49
CA LEU A 167 21.09 -6.13 -4.33
C LEU A 167 21.07 -4.59 -4.35
N ILE A 168 21.27 -3.97 -5.50
CA ILE A 168 21.16 -2.51 -5.66
C ILE A 168 19.76 -2.04 -5.31
N GLN A 169 18.70 -2.67 -5.89
CA GLN A 169 17.32 -2.34 -5.56
C GLN A 169 17.07 -2.41 -4.04
N ARG A 170 17.54 -3.49 -3.41
CA ARG A 170 17.38 -3.74 -1.96
C ARG A 170 18.12 -2.73 -1.08
N PHE A 171 19.30 -2.25 -1.48
CA PHE A 171 20.09 -1.34 -0.63
C PHE A 171 19.78 0.14 -0.86
N VAL A 172 19.18 0.49 -1.99
CA VAL A 172 18.77 1.86 -2.27
C VAL A 172 17.59 2.27 -1.39
N VAL A 173 16.58 1.42 -1.24
CA VAL A 173 15.44 1.57 -0.32
C VAL A 173 15.50 0.45 0.72
N ASP A 174 15.70 0.82 1.98
CA ASP A 174 15.86 -0.14 3.07
C ASP A 174 14.53 -0.59 3.65
N HIS A 175 13.57 0.33 3.67
CA HIS A 175 12.28 0.14 4.31
C HIS A 175 11.17 0.78 3.47
N LEU A 176 10.09 0.03 3.24
CA LEU A 176 8.92 0.47 2.50
C LEU A 176 7.74 0.67 3.45
N HIS A 177 7.17 1.87 3.44
CA HIS A 177 5.91 2.18 4.09
C HIS A 177 4.79 2.17 3.05
N VAL A 178 3.78 1.31 3.22
CA VAL A 178 2.59 1.30 2.37
C VAL A 178 1.42 1.92 3.14
N LEU A 179 0.91 3.03 2.64
CA LEU A 179 -0.25 3.71 3.20
C LEU A 179 -1.51 3.31 2.43
N GLY A 180 -1.97 2.10 2.71
CA GLY A 180 -3.30 1.63 2.38
C GLY A 180 -3.64 1.53 0.90
N ASP A 181 -4.86 1.04 0.69
CA ASP A 181 -5.52 0.93 -0.60
C ASP A 181 -4.70 0.08 -1.59
N ILE A 182 -4.34 -1.13 -1.14
CA ILE A 182 -3.65 -2.15 -1.94
C ILE A 182 -4.63 -2.79 -2.93
N TYR A 183 -5.87 -3.01 -2.50
CA TYR A 183 -6.90 -3.71 -3.25
C TYR A 183 -7.77 -2.79 -4.15
N ASP A 184 -8.52 -3.46 -5.04
CA ASP A 184 -9.51 -2.92 -5.97
C ASP A 184 -9.00 -2.01 -7.09
N ARG A 185 -9.86 -1.75 -8.09
CA ARG A 185 -9.66 -0.92 -9.30
C ARG A 185 -8.69 -1.48 -10.34
N GLY A 186 -7.51 -1.94 -9.95
CA GLY A 186 -6.54 -2.61 -10.83
C GLY A 186 -6.70 -4.13 -10.81
N ALA A 187 -6.09 -4.79 -11.80
CA ALA A 187 -6.35 -6.20 -12.12
C ALA A 187 -5.59 -7.20 -11.24
N HIS A 188 -4.54 -6.78 -10.54
CA HIS A 188 -3.57 -7.69 -9.91
C HIS A 188 -3.20 -7.34 -8.46
N PRO A 189 -4.19 -7.18 -7.55
CA PRO A 189 -3.88 -6.99 -6.12
C PRO A 189 -3.18 -8.21 -5.52
N ASP A 190 -3.43 -9.40 -6.05
CA ASP A 190 -2.78 -10.65 -5.62
C ASP A 190 -1.26 -10.61 -5.82
N LYS A 191 -0.79 -10.12 -6.97
CA LYS A 191 0.65 -9.99 -7.25
C LYS A 191 1.31 -8.89 -6.43
N VAL A 192 0.57 -7.82 -6.12
CA VAL A 192 1.07 -6.76 -5.22
C VAL A 192 1.32 -7.35 -3.83
N MET A 193 0.37 -8.12 -3.29
CA MET A 193 0.51 -8.79 -2.00
C MET A 193 1.68 -9.78 -1.99
N ASP A 194 1.82 -10.61 -3.02
CA ASP A 194 2.96 -11.55 -3.16
C ASP A 194 4.30 -10.80 -3.05
N VAL A 195 4.41 -9.64 -3.72
CA VAL A 195 5.62 -8.80 -3.63
C VAL A 195 5.80 -8.25 -2.22
N LEU A 196 4.77 -7.64 -1.62
CA LEU A 196 4.86 -7.06 -0.27
C LEU A 196 5.29 -8.09 0.77
N MET A 197 4.72 -9.31 0.73
CA MET A 197 5.07 -10.42 1.62
C MET A 197 6.51 -10.92 1.43
N SER A 198 7.08 -10.74 0.23
CA SER A 198 8.46 -11.11 -0.06
C SER A 198 9.50 -10.09 0.40
N LEU A 199 9.08 -8.86 0.74
CA LEU A 199 10.00 -7.78 1.09
C LEU A 199 10.62 -8.02 2.48
N PRO A 200 11.93 -7.73 2.64
CA PRO A 200 12.61 -7.94 3.92
C PRO A 200 12.21 -6.94 5.00
N SER A 201 11.60 -5.81 4.63
CA SER A 201 11.23 -4.75 5.55
C SER A 201 10.12 -3.87 4.97
N VAL A 202 8.92 -4.05 5.49
CA VAL A 202 7.72 -3.32 5.07
C VAL A 202 6.79 -3.11 6.26
N ASP A 203 6.06 -2.01 6.29
CA ASP A 203 4.88 -1.83 7.13
C ASP A 203 3.71 -1.28 6.32
N ILE A 204 2.50 -1.51 6.85
CA ILE A 204 1.26 -1.18 6.18
C ILE A 204 0.36 -0.39 7.13
N THR A 205 -0.09 0.79 6.71
CA THR A 205 -1.31 1.37 7.30
C THR A 205 -2.49 0.99 6.43
N LEU A 206 -3.60 0.57 7.05
CA LEU A 206 -4.75 0.01 6.33
C LEU A 206 -5.55 1.12 5.64
N GLY A 207 -5.95 0.87 4.40
CA GLY A 207 -6.88 1.71 3.64
C GLY A 207 -8.32 1.19 3.68
N ASN A 208 -9.26 2.00 3.21
CA ASN A 208 -10.67 1.61 3.17
C ASN A 208 -10.89 0.43 2.22
N HIS A 209 -10.13 0.34 1.13
CA HIS A 209 -10.21 -0.80 0.22
C HIS A 209 -9.63 -2.07 0.83
N ASP A 210 -8.59 -1.99 1.67
CA ASP A 210 -8.04 -3.18 2.34
C ASP A 210 -9.03 -3.73 3.38
N ILE A 211 -9.69 -2.83 4.12
CA ILE A 211 -10.65 -3.19 5.16
C ILE A 211 -11.87 -3.94 4.65
N ILE A 212 -12.40 -3.61 3.48
CA ILE A 212 -13.54 -4.37 2.94
C ILE A 212 -13.15 -5.78 2.50
N TRP A 213 -11.89 -6.00 2.09
CA TRP A 213 -11.38 -7.34 1.82
C TRP A 213 -11.16 -8.13 3.10
N MET A 214 -10.56 -7.50 4.11
CA MET A 214 -10.45 -8.09 5.46
C MET A 214 -11.83 -8.42 6.04
N GLY A 215 -12.81 -7.54 5.87
CA GLY A 215 -14.19 -7.74 6.33
C GLY A 215 -14.90 -8.87 5.61
N ALA A 216 -14.73 -8.97 4.28
CA ALA A 216 -15.27 -10.08 3.51
C ALA A 216 -14.71 -11.43 3.98
N TYR A 217 -13.40 -11.51 4.24
CA TYR A 217 -12.78 -12.71 4.78
C TYR A 217 -13.21 -13.00 6.23
N ALA A 218 -13.34 -11.97 7.07
CA ALA A 218 -13.75 -12.08 8.46
C ALA A 218 -15.20 -12.58 8.65
N GLY A 219 -16.03 -12.59 7.60
CA GLY A 219 -17.42 -13.06 7.68
C GLY A 219 -18.47 -12.00 7.36
N ASN A 220 -18.08 -10.75 7.10
CA ASN A 220 -19.04 -9.68 6.82
C ASN A 220 -19.58 -9.80 5.39
N MET A 221 -20.85 -10.22 5.27
CA MET A 221 -21.51 -10.39 3.97
C MET A 221 -21.66 -9.08 3.20
N THR A 222 -21.84 -7.95 3.88
CA THR A 222 -21.96 -6.63 3.24
C THR A 222 -20.63 -6.22 2.60
N CYS A 223 -19.51 -6.49 3.27
CA CYS A 223 -18.17 -6.33 2.72
C CYS A 223 -17.94 -7.27 1.52
N LEU A 224 -18.32 -8.55 1.62
CA LEU A 224 -18.24 -9.51 0.52
C LEU A 224 -18.99 -9.02 -0.73
N ALA A 225 -20.24 -8.57 -0.55
CA ALA A 225 -21.04 -8.04 -1.65
C ALA A 225 -20.40 -6.77 -2.25
N THR A 226 -19.82 -5.92 -1.41
CA THR A 226 -19.12 -4.70 -1.83
C THR A 226 -17.88 -5.01 -2.66
N VAL A 227 -17.02 -5.93 -2.21
CA VAL A 227 -15.80 -6.34 -2.90
C VAL A 227 -16.13 -6.92 -4.28
N LEU A 228 -17.08 -7.85 -4.35
CA LEU A 228 -17.49 -8.46 -5.62
C LEU A 228 -18.13 -7.44 -6.56
N ARG A 229 -18.98 -6.54 -6.06
CA ARG A 229 -19.53 -5.44 -6.86
C ARG A 229 -18.43 -4.56 -7.44
N ILE A 230 -17.39 -4.24 -6.66
CA ILE A 230 -16.26 -3.43 -7.13
C ILE A 230 -15.46 -4.20 -8.18
N ALA A 231 -15.14 -5.48 -7.95
CA ALA A 231 -14.45 -6.32 -8.92
C ALA A 231 -15.20 -6.36 -10.26
N PHE A 232 -16.52 -6.58 -10.26
CA PHE A 232 -17.33 -6.60 -11.48
C PHE A 232 -17.43 -5.23 -12.15
N ARG A 233 -17.47 -4.14 -11.37
CA ARG A 233 -17.47 -2.78 -11.90
C ARG A 233 -16.24 -2.49 -12.77
N TYR A 234 -15.10 -3.09 -12.47
CA TYR A 234 -13.86 -2.94 -13.24
C TYR A 234 -13.56 -4.13 -14.15
N GLY A 235 -14.44 -5.14 -14.18
CA GLY A 235 -14.28 -6.34 -15.02
C GLY A 235 -13.23 -7.33 -14.53
N HIS A 236 -12.80 -7.22 -13.27
CA HIS A 236 -11.71 -8.02 -12.72
C HIS A 236 -12.23 -9.33 -12.13
N THR A 237 -12.61 -10.29 -12.98
CA THR A 237 -13.02 -11.64 -12.55
C THR A 237 -11.85 -12.62 -12.51
N GLN A 238 -10.86 -12.44 -13.39
CA GLN A 238 -9.79 -13.39 -13.60
C GLN A 238 -8.99 -13.68 -12.32
N PHE A 239 -8.58 -12.65 -11.57
CA PHE A 239 -7.77 -12.88 -10.35
C PHE A 239 -8.59 -13.57 -9.23
N LEU A 240 -9.92 -13.36 -9.19
CA LEU A 240 -10.79 -14.09 -8.26
C LEU A 240 -10.79 -15.59 -8.59
N GLU A 241 -10.94 -15.93 -9.86
CA GLU A 241 -11.02 -17.32 -10.33
C GLU A 241 -9.66 -18.03 -10.33
N GLU A 242 -8.61 -17.38 -10.86
CA GLU A 242 -7.29 -18.00 -11.05
C GLU A 242 -6.41 -17.92 -9.80
N SER A 243 -6.34 -16.74 -9.15
CA SER A 243 -5.43 -16.53 -8.01
C SER A 243 -6.07 -16.91 -6.68
N TYR A 244 -7.34 -16.57 -6.49
CA TYR A 244 -8.08 -16.89 -5.25
C TYR A 244 -8.98 -18.11 -5.34
N SER A 245 -9.07 -18.78 -6.50
CA SER A 245 -9.85 -20.01 -6.67
C SER A 245 -11.33 -19.87 -6.31
N ILE A 246 -11.93 -18.71 -6.60
CA ILE A 246 -13.35 -18.43 -6.39
C ILE A 246 -14.14 -18.79 -7.65
N ASP A 247 -15.00 -19.79 -7.57
CA ASP A 247 -15.93 -20.20 -8.62
C ASP A 247 -17.16 -19.29 -8.67
N LEU A 248 -17.24 -18.48 -9.74
CA LEU A 248 -18.34 -17.56 -10.00
C LEU A 248 -19.50 -18.20 -10.77
N SER A 249 -19.44 -19.49 -11.12
CA SER A 249 -20.41 -20.15 -12.01
C SER A 249 -21.85 -20.10 -11.49
N ARG A 250 -22.04 -20.29 -10.18
CA ARG A 250 -23.37 -20.22 -9.55
C ARG A 250 -23.95 -18.82 -9.61
N LEU A 251 -23.16 -17.80 -9.24
CA LEU A 251 -23.54 -16.40 -9.34
C LEU A 251 -23.84 -16.01 -10.78
N LYS A 252 -22.98 -16.39 -11.74
CA LYS A 252 -23.18 -16.14 -13.17
C LYS A 252 -24.50 -16.71 -13.68
N LYS A 253 -24.80 -17.97 -13.35
CA LYS A 253 -26.06 -18.63 -13.75
C LYS A 253 -27.29 -17.95 -13.14
N PHE A 254 -27.21 -17.56 -11.88
CA PHE A 254 -28.27 -16.80 -11.21
C PHE A 254 -28.47 -15.44 -11.86
N ALA A 255 -27.39 -14.69 -12.05
CA ALA A 255 -27.42 -13.35 -12.61
C ALA A 255 -28.01 -13.34 -14.02
N LEU A 256 -27.58 -14.24 -14.91
CA LEU A 256 -28.12 -14.34 -16.28
C LEU A 256 -29.58 -14.80 -16.33
N ARG A 257 -30.09 -15.44 -15.27
CA ARG A 257 -31.49 -15.87 -15.18
C ARG A 257 -32.42 -14.71 -14.83
N TYR A 258 -31.98 -13.80 -13.95
CA TYR A 258 -32.84 -12.78 -13.34
C TYR A 258 -32.53 -11.35 -13.77
N TYR A 259 -31.37 -11.09 -14.36
CA TYR A 259 -30.96 -9.77 -14.80
C TYR A 259 -30.68 -9.75 -16.31
N GLN A 260 -30.95 -8.60 -16.94
CA GLN A 260 -30.65 -8.33 -18.34
C GLN A 260 -29.60 -7.23 -18.45
N GLU A 261 -28.97 -7.07 -19.61
CA GLU A 261 -27.94 -6.04 -19.81
C GLU A 261 -28.47 -4.65 -19.45
N ASN A 262 -27.74 -3.94 -18.59
CA ASN A 262 -28.10 -2.62 -18.13
C ASN A 262 -26.93 -1.64 -18.37
N ALA A 263 -27.20 -0.52 -19.03
CA ALA A 263 -26.19 0.45 -19.43
C ALA A 263 -25.40 1.02 -18.23
N ALA A 264 -26.03 1.19 -17.07
CA ALA A 264 -25.38 1.73 -15.86
C ALA A 264 -24.36 0.76 -15.24
N PHE A 265 -24.41 -0.52 -15.61
CA PHE A 265 -23.61 -1.61 -15.04
C PHE A 265 -22.56 -2.16 -16.03
N LYS A 266 -22.29 -1.43 -17.12
CA LYS A 266 -21.20 -1.81 -18.03
C LYS A 266 -19.85 -1.73 -17.30
N PRO A 267 -19.03 -2.79 -17.36
CA PRO A 267 -17.74 -2.80 -16.68
C PRO A 267 -16.80 -1.75 -17.29
N LYS A 268 -15.98 -1.14 -16.43
CA LYS A 268 -14.94 -0.19 -16.84
C LYS A 268 -13.68 -0.95 -17.25
N LEU A 269 -13.71 -1.48 -18.46
CA LEU A 269 -12.62 -2.28 -19.00
C LEU A 269 -11.47 -1.42 -19.54
N GLU A 270 -10.24 -1.84 -19.29
CA GLU A 270 -9.04 -1.27 -19.93
C GLU A 270 -8.81 -1.86 -21.32
N THR A 271 -9.13 -3.15 -21.48
CA THR A 271 -9.04 -3.89 -22.72
C THR A 271 -10.40 -4.51 -23.07
N PRO A 272 -10.81 -4.50 -24.36
CA PRO A 272 -12.04 -5.15 -24.76
C PRO A 272 -12.02 -6.65 -24.47
N ILE A 273 -13.14 -7.18 -23.99
CA ILE A 273 -13.38 -8.62 -23.79
C ILE A 273 -14.49 -9.12 -24.71
N ASP A 274 -14.76 -10.42 -24.73
CA ASP A 274 -15.87 -10.95 -25.53
C ASP A 274 -17.24 -10.52 -24.96
N ALA A 275 -18.20 -10.31 -25.86
CA ALA A 275 -19.51 -9.76 -25.50
C ALA A 275 -20.31 -10.64 -24.52
N ALA A 276 -20.13 -11.96 -24.56
CA ALA A 276 -20.84 -12.87 -23.67
C ALA A 276 -20.30 -12.77 -22.23
N THR A 277 -18.99 -12.66 -22.08
CA THR A 277 -18.34 -12.39 -20.79
C THR A 277 -18.70 -11.00 -20.27
N GLU A 278 -18.68 -9.97 -21.12
CA GLU A 278 -19.10 -8.62 -20.73
C GLU A 278 -20.55 -8.60 -20.21
N THR A 279 -21.47 -9.27 -20.92
CA THR A 279 -22.86 -9.42 -20.50
C THR A 279 -22.98 -10.13 -19.16
N ALA A 280 -22.23 -11.21 -18.96
CA ALA A 280 -22.22 -11.94 -17.70
C ALA A 280 -21.73 -11.07 -16.53
N ILE A 281 -20.64 -10.32 -16.71
CA ILE A 281 -20.11 -9.40 -15.70
C ILE A 281 -21.15 -8.31 -15.39
N ASN A 282 -21.80 -7.75 -16.40
CA ASN A 282 -22.87 -6.75 -16.22
C ASN A 282 -24.02 -7.27 -15.36
N CYS A 283 -24.54 -8.48 -15.65
CA CYS A 283 -25.61 -9.08 -14.86
C CYS A 283 -25.15 -9.43 -13.43
N MET A 284 -23.94 -9.95 -13.24
CA MET A 284 -23.40 -10.23 -11.90
C MET A 284 -23.19 -8.94 -11.10
N HIS A 285 -22.78 -7.86 -11.77
CA HIS A 285 -22.64 -6.54 -11.16
C HIS A 285 -23.98 -6.02 -10.64
N GLN A 286 -25.06 -6.18 -11.40
CA GLN A 286 -26.41 -5.84 -10.94
C GLN A 286 -26.83 -6.69 -9.74
N ALA A 287 -26.69 -8.00 -9.82
CA ALA A 287 -27.05 -8.93 -8.74
C ALA A 287 -26.34 -8.57 -7.43
N MET A 288 -25.02 -8.39 -7.45
CA MET A 288 -24.26 -8.03 -6.25
C MET A 288 -24.60 -6.61 -5.74
N THR A 289 -25.01 -5.70 -6.62
CA THR A 289 -25.43 -4.35 -6.20
C THR A 289 -26.73 -4.40 -5.41
N ILE A 290 -27.73 -5.18 -5.86
CA ILE A 290 -28.99 -5.35 -5.14
C ILE A 290 -28.77 -6.09 -3.82
N MET A 291 -28.02 -7.20 -3.84
CA MET A 291 -27.65 -7.91 -2.61
C MET A 291 -26.91 -7.02 -1.62
N GLN A 292 -25.98 -6.17 -2.09
CA GLN A 292 -25.29 -5.20 -1.24
C GLN A 292 -26.30 -4.26 -0.56
N PHE A 293 -27.23 -3.62 -1.30
CA PHE A 293 -28.16 -2.68 -0.69
C PHE A 293 -29.11 -3.33 0.33
N LYS A 294 -29.55 -4.57 0.06
CA LYS A 294 -30.32 -5.37 1.03
C LYS A 294 -29.53 -5.62 2.31
N LEU A 295 -28.28 -6.06 2.17
CA LEU A 295 -27.37 -6.34 3.29
C LEU A 295 -27.02 -5.07 4.08
N GLU A 296 -26.78 -3.94 3.41
CA GLU A 296 -26.56 -2.64 4.05
C GLU A 296 -27.77 -2.24 4.90
N GLY A 297 -29.00 -2.36 4.37
CA GLY A 297 -30.23 -2.07 5.12
C GLY A 297 -30.36 -2.93 6.39
N ARG A 298 -30.15 -4.24 6.28
CA ARG A 298 -30.18 -5.17 7.43
C ARG A 298 -29.12 -4.85 8.49
N LEU A 299 -27.90 -4.50 8.06
CA LEU A 299 -26.82 -4.15 8.97
C LEU A 299 -27.14 -2.84 9.70
N ILE A 300 -27.61 -1.82 8.98
CA ILE A 300 -28.00 -0.52 9.54
C ILE A 300 -29.12 -0.69 10.59
N GLU A 301 -30.14 -1.50 10.29
CA GLU A 301 -31.22 -1.81 11.24
C GLU A 301 -30.73 -2.51 12.51
N ARG A 302 -29.76 -3.41 12.38
CA ARG A 302 -29.15 -4.13 13.51
C ARG A 302 -28.14 -3.29 14.30
N ARG A 303 -27.61 -2.21 13.72
CA ARG A 303 -26.57 -1.33 14.31
C ARG A 303 -27.01 0.15 14.32
N PRO A 304 -28.06 0.51 15.06
CA PRO A 304 -28.49 1.90 15.18
C PRO A 304 -27.39 2.83 15.74
N GLU A 305 -26.42 2.29 16.48
CA GLU A 305 -25.27 3.01 17.05
C GLU A 305 -24.38 3.64 15.97
N PHE A 306 -24.37 3.10 14.74
CA PHE A 306 -23.64 3.68 13.61
C PHE A 306 -24.29 4.96 13.07
N GLN A 307 -25.53 5.26 13.44
CA GLN A 307 -26.28 6.46 13.01
C GLN A 307 -26.45 6.55 11.48
N MET A 308 -26.53 5.39 10.82
CA MET A 308 -26.59 5.27 9.36
C MET A 308 -28.02 5.10 8.80
N ASN A 309 -29.06 5.29 9.61
CA ASN A 309 -30.47 5.07 9.20
C ASN A 309 -30.87 5.81 7.91
N HIS A 310 -30.31 6.99 7.66
CA HIS A 310 -30.52 7.76 6.43
C HIS A 310 -29.99 7.08 5.16
N ARG A 311 -29.25 5.97 5.30
CA ARG A 311 -28.73 5.13 4.21
C ARG A 311 -29.46 3.79 4.06
N ASN A 312 -30.48 3.54 4.88
CA ASN A 312 -31.40 2.43 4.64
C ASN A 312 -32.39 2.82 3.52
N LEU A 313 -31.94 2.74 2.27
CA LEU A 313 -32.60 3.40 1.14
C LEU A 313 -33.73 2.58 0.48
N LEU A 314 -33.64 1.24 0.47
CA LEU A 314 -34.64 0.41 -0.21
C LEU A 314 -36.06 0.60 0.37
N PRO A 315 -36.26 0.70 1.70
CA PRO A 315 -37.60 0.87 2.29
C PRO A 315 -38.28 2.22 2.00
N ILE A 316 -37.56 3.22 1.50
CA ILE A 316 -38.11 4.57 1.23
C ILE A 316 -38.37 4.83 -0.26
N ILE A 317 -38.23 3.80 -1.10
CA ILE A 317 -38.59 3.86 -2.52
C ILE A 317 -40.11 3.60 -2.64
N ASP A 318 -40.80 4.41 -3.46
CA ASP A 318 -42.16 4.09 -3.89
C ASP A 318 -42.08 3.12 -5.10
N PRO A 319 -42.50 1.86 -4.95
CA PRO A 319 -42.39 0.86 -6.01
C PRO A 319 -43.35 1.11 -7.18
N ASN A 320 -44.41 1.89 -6.99
CA ASN A 320 -45.41 2.14 -8.04
C ASN A 320 -44.93 3.23 -9.00
N THR A 321 -44.26 4.25 -8.47
CA THR A 321 -43.76 5.40 -9.25
C THR A 321 -42.27 5.31 -9.52
N LEU A 322 -41.55 4.37 -8.90
CA LEU A 322 -40.09 4.24 -8.92
C LEU A 322 -39.41 5.57 -8.56
N THR A 323 -39.92 6.22 -7.50
CA THR A 323 -39.36 7.45 -6.96
C THR A 323 -38.80 7.25 -5.55
N ILE A 324 -37.86 8.10 -5.16
CA ILE A 324 -37.28 8.13 -3.81
C ILE A 324 -37.19 9.56 -3.31
N ASN A 325 -37.46 9.78 -2.02
CA ASN A 325 -37.20 11.07 -1.37
C ASN A 325 -35.81 11.06 -0.73
N ILE A 326 -34.91 11.92 -1.21
CA ILE A 326 -33.58 12.13 -0.63
C ILE A 326 -33.49 13.59 -0.21
N GLU A 327 -33.21 13.83 1.07
CA GLU A 327 -32.99 15.18 1.63
C GLU A 327 -34.16 16.15 1.38
N GLY A 328 -35.39 15.63 1.35
CA GLY A 328 -36.60 16.42 1.16
C GLY A 328 -36.97 16.66 -0.31
N GLN A 329 -36.19 16.15 -1.26
CA GLN A 329 -36.48 16.24 -2.69
C GLN A 329 -36.79 14.85 -3.28
N GLU A 330 -37.78 14.79 -4.16
CA GLU A 330 -38.19 13.57 -4.86
C GLU A 330 -37.38 13.40 -6.16
N TYR A 331 -36.90 12.18 -6.40
CA TYR A 331 -36.15 11.80 -7.59
C TYR A 331 -36.73 10.55 -8.23
N HIS A 332 -36.78 10.53 -9.57
CA HIS A 332 -37.07 9.33 -10.34
C HIS A 332 -35.85 8.41 -10.40
N LEU A 333 -36.09 7.10 -10.34
CA LEU A 333 -35.05 6.07 -10.42
C LEU A 333 -34.89 5.56 -11.85
N ASP A 334 -33.70 5.72 -12.41
CA ASP A 334 -33.31 5.27 -13.74
C ASP A 334 -32.49 3.99 -13.66
N ASN A 335 -32.45 3.22 -14.75
CA ASN A 335 -31.62 2.00 -14.85
C ASN A 335 -31.87 0.99 -13.71
N THR A 336 -33.11 0.90 -13.23
CA THR A 336 -33.50 0.03 -12.12
C THR A 336 -33.27 -1.45 -12.46
N CYS A 337 -32.95 -2.24 -11.44
CA CYS A 337 -32.82 -3.70 -11.54
C CYS A 337 -33.44 -4.37 -10.30
N PHE A 338 -34.64 -3.90 -9.92
CA PHE A 338 -35.31 -4.21 -8.65
C PHE A 338 -36.25 -5.42 -8.71
N ASP A 339 -36.19 -6.23 -9.76
CA ASP A 339 -37.13 -7.34 -9.99
C ASP A 339 -37.15 -8.40 -8.86
N LEU A 340 -36.07 -8.48 -8.08
CA LEU A 340 -35.93 -9.41 -6.94
C LEU A 340 -36.13 -8.74 -5.57
N ILE A 341 -36.61 -7.50 -5.53
CA ILE A 341 -36.97 -6.83 -4.28
C ILE A 341 -38.41 -7.20 -3.91
N ASP A 342 -38.59 -7.76 -2.71
CA ASP A 342 -39.90 -7.85 -2.08
C ASP A 342 -40.19 -6.52 -1.39
N TRP A 343 -41.17 -5.76 -1.88
CA TRP A 343 -41.47 -4.44 -1.35
C TRP A 343 -42.16 -4.46 0.02
N GLU A 344 -42.65 -5.62 0.49
CA GLU A 344 -43.10 -5.77 1.88
C GLU A 344 -41.92 -5.90 2.85
N GLN A 345 -40.80 -6.48 2.38
CA GLN A 345 -39.54 -6.62 3.12
C GLN A 345 -38.32 -6.25 2.25
N PRO A 346 -38.11 -4.95 1.94
CA PRO A 346 -37.18 -4.53 0.88
C PRO A 346 -35.72 -4.94 1.09
N ASN A 347 -35.32 -5.15 2.36
CA ASN A 347 -33.98 -5.54 2.76
C ASN A 347 -33.79 -7.07 2.85
N GLU A 348 -34.82 -7.87 2.62
CA GLU A 348 -34.73 -9.33 2.69
C GLU A 348 -34.07 -9.93 1.44
N LEU A 349 -33.12 -10.83 1.68
CA LEU A 349 -32.52 -11.63 0.61
C LEU A 349 -33.50 -12.74 0.23
N THR A 350 -33.69 -12.95 -1.06
CA THR A 350 -34.32 -14.18 -1.54
C THR A 350 -33.45 -15.38 -1.18
N LEU A 351 -34.05 -16.57 -1.07
CA LEU A 351 -33.30 -17.81 -0.83
C LEU A 351 -32.18 -18.03 -1.86
N GLY A 352 -32.39 -17.63 -3.12
CA GLY A 352 -31.38 -17.71 -4.16
C GLY A 352 -30.17 -16.81 -3.91
N GLU A 353 -30.42 -15.56 -3.49
CA GLU A 353 -29.36 -14.61 -3.13
C GLU A 353 -28.57 -15.08 -1.90
N GLU A 354 -29.27 -15.54 -0.87
CA GLU A 354 -28.64 -16.04 0.37
C GLU A 354 -27.73 -17.25 0.11
N LEU A 355 -28.20 -18.23 -0.67
CA LEU A 355 -27.39 -19.41 -1.02
C LEU A 355 -26.13 -19.05 -1.82
N ILE A 356 -26.19 -18.01 -2.66
CA ILE A 356 -25.02 -17.53 -3.41
C ILE A 356 -24.02 -16.85 -2.49
N LEU A 357 -24.49 -15.98 -1.60
CA LEU A 357 -23.63 -15.27 -0.66
C LEU A 357 -22.94 -16.24 0.31
N LEU A 358 -23.67 -17.24 0.82
CA LEU A 358 -23.10 -18.28 1.69
C LEU A 358 -22.04 -19.13 0.97
N ASP A 359 -22.31 -19.51 -0.28
CA ASP A 359 -21.35 -20.25 -1.10
C ASP A 359 -20.09 -19.44 -1.36
N LEU A 360 -20.23 -18.18 -1.78
CA LEU A 360 -19.09 -17.29 -2.03
C LEU A 360 -18.30 -16.97 -0.76
N LEU A 361 -18.98 -16.74 0.37
CA LEU A 361 -18.33 -16.51 1.66
C LEU A 361 -17.49 -17.72 2.07
N HIS A 362 -18.08 -18.92 1.95
CA HIS A 362 -17.36 -20.17 2.23
C HIS A 362 -16.11 -20.30 1.35
N GLN A 363 -16.21 -19.97 0.07
CA GLN A 363 -15.06 -19.98 -0.84
C GLN A 363 -13.99 -18.96 -0.45
N PHE A 364 -14.36 -17.73 -0.08
CA PHE A 364 -13.43 -16.70 0.39
C PHE A 364 -12.65 -17.16 1.63
N GLN A 365 -13.34 -17.73 2.62
CA GLN A 365 -12.71 -18.17 3.87
C GLN A 365 -11.81 -19.40 3.70
N ASN A 366 -12.08 -20.24 2.68
CA ASN A 366 -11.31 -21.45 2.39
C ASN A 366 -10.29 -21.27 1.25
N SER A 367 -10.17 -20.07 0.67
CA SER A 367 -9.15 -19.76 -0.31
C SER A 367 -7.78 -19.66 0.38
N ALA A 368 -6.87 -20.58 0.07
CA ALA A 368 -5.54 -20.63 0.68
C ALA A 368 -4.73 -19.36 0.45
N LYS A 369 -4.69 -18.87 -0.81
CA LYS A 369 -3.93 -17.66 -1.14
C LYS A 369 -4.56 -16.40 -0.52
N LEU A 370 -5.88 -16.28 -0.54
CA LEU A 370 -6.54 -15.13 0.10
C LEU A 370 -6.30 -15.15 1.61
N LYS A 371 -6.37 -16.32 2.25
CA LYS A 371 -6.05 -16.48 3.67
C LYS A 371 -4.64 -15.97 3.99
N GLU A 372 -3.62 -16.40 3.24
CA GLU A 372 -2.24 -15.93 3.44
C GLU A 372 -2.14 -14.39 3.36
N HIS A 373 -2.82 -13.78 2.39
CA HIS A 373 -2.82 -12.32 2.24
C HIS A 373 -3.52 -11.61 3.40
N MET A 374 -4.67 -12.14 3.85
CA MET A 374 -5.45 -11.54 4.94
C MET A 374 -4.75 -11.71 6.30
N GLU A 375 -4.10 -12.86 6.55
CA GLU A 375 -3.26 -13.07 7.73
C GLU A 375 -2.08 -12.10 7.74
N PHE A 376 -1.42 -11.90 6.59
CA PHE A 376 -0.34 -10.92 6.49
C PHE A 376 -0.82 -9.49 6.79
N LEU A 377 -1.99 -9.08 6.27
CA LEU A 377 -2.59 -7.77 6.59
C LEU A 377 -3.01 -7.65 8.05
N LEU A 378 -3.50 -8.71 8.67
CA LEU A 378 -3.84 -8.71 10.09
C LEU A 378 -2.60 -8.51 10.97
N GLU A 379 -1.49 -9.19 10.63
CA GLU A 379 -0.24 -9.10 11.38
C GLU A 379 0.47 -7.76 11.19
N ASN A 380 0.56 -7.27 9.95
CA ASN A 380 1.41 -6.14 9.57
C ASN A 380 0.63 -4.85 9.31
N GLY A 381 -0.68 -4.92 9.11
CA GLY A 381 -1.56 -3.78 8.92
C GLY A 381 -1.88 -3.08 10.23
N LYS A 382 -1.80 -1.75 10.23
CA LYS A 382 -2.14 -0.89 11.37
C LYS A 382 -3.11 0.21 10.95
N MET A 383 -3.98 0.64 11.86
CA MET A 383 -4.84 1.80 11.58
C MET A 383 -4.04 3.10 11.42
N TYR A 384 -2.94 3.21 12.16
CA TYR A 384 -1.92 4.25 12.04
C TYR A 384 -0.57 3.67 12.45
N LEU A 385 0.52 4.32 12.04
CA LEU A 385 1.87 3.98 12.46
C LEU A 385 2.61 5.23 12.93
N THR A 386 3.40 5.08 13.98
CA THR A 386 4.40 6.08 14.36
C THR A 386 5.79 5.55 14.04
N TYR A 387 6.57 6.28 13.25
CA TYR A 387 7.89 5.83 12.82
C TYR A 387 8.85 7.01 12.60
N ASN A 388 9.98 7.02 13.30
CA ASN A 388 11.00 8.09 13.26
C ASN A 388 10.40 9.48 13.51
N ASP A 389 9.60 9.61 14.57
CA ASP A 389 8.81 10.78 14.95
C ASP A 389 7.70 11.18 13.93
N ASN A 390 7.49 10.42 12.85
CA ASN A 390 6.40 10.65 11.88
C ASN A 390 5.11 9.93 12.27
N LEU A 391 3.98 10.50 11.89
CA LEU A 391 2.65 9.89 12.00
C LEU A 391 2.14 9.51 10.60
N LEU A 392 1.84 8.24 10.39
CA LEU A 392 1.35 7.70 9.13
C LEU A 392 -0.09 7.20 9.30
N PHE A 393 -0.98 7.60 8.40
CA PHE A 393 -2.33 7.01 8.27
C PHE A 393 -2.92 7.28 6.89
N HIS A 394 -3.79 6.37 6.43
CA HIS A 394 -4.38 6.45 5.09
C HIS A 394 -5.45 7.55 4.95
N GLY A 395 -6.59 7.42 5.61
CA GLY A 395 -7.78 8.23 5.35
C GLY A 395 -7.77 9.62 5.98
N CYS A 396 -8.22 9.70 7.23
CA CYS A 396 -8.35 10.94 7.99
C CYS A 396 -8.41 10.70 9.49
N ILE A 397 -8.36 11.79 10.26
CA ILE A 397 -8.79 11.80 11.66
C ILE A 397 -10.00 12.73 11.74
N PRO A 398 -11.23 12.17 11.82
CA PRO A 398 -12.45 12.95 11.71
C PRO A 398 -12.53 14.08 12.73
N VAL A 399 -12.86 15.28 12.25
CA VAL A 399 -13.12 16.46 13.08
C VAL A 399 -14.40 17.16 12.65
N ASN A 400 -14.94 18.00 13.53
CA ASN A 400 -16.02 18.92 13.19
C ASN A 400 -15.49 20.21 12.55
N GLU A 401 -16.39 21.13 12.17
CA GLU A 401 -16.05 22.43 11.58
C GLU A 401 -15.11 23.29 12.45
N LYS A 402 -15.13 23.09 13.77
CA LYS A 402 -14.27 23.79 14.73
C LYS A 402 -12.90 23.13 14.92
N GLY A 403 -12.65 21.98 14.27
CA GLY A 403 -11.40 21.23 14.40
C GLY A 403 -11.34 20.35 15.65
N GLU A 404 -12.45 20.18 16.36
CA GLU A 404 -12.55 19.25 17.49
C GLU A 404 -12.79 17.83 16.97
N TYR A 405 -12.17 16.83 17.60
CA TYR A 405 -12.30 15.45 17.17
C TYR A 405 -13.76 14.99 17.21
N TYR A 406 -14.15 14.23 16.19
CA TYR A 406 -15.42 13.54 16.21
C TYR A 406 -15.42 12.49 17.33
N GLN A 407 -16.60 12.31 17.92
CA GLN A 407 -16.79 11.44 19.08
C GLN A 407 -17.75 10.31 18.72
N LEU A 408 -17.29 9.07 18.88
CA LEU A 408 -18.12 7.87 18.75
C LEU A 408 -18.42 7.33 20.15
N ASN A 409 -19.70 7.14 20.46
CA ASN A 409 -20.14 6.60 21.74
C ASN A 409 -20.64 5.16 21.55
N ILE A 410 -19.99 4.22 22.22
CA ILE A 410 -20.34 2.79 22.21
C ILE A 410 -20.36 2.31 23.65
N ASP A 411 -21.48 1.74 24.10
CA ASP A 411 -21.65 1.24 25.47
C ASP A 411 -21.23 2.26 26.55
N ASN A 412 -21.59 3.54 26.36
CA ASN A 412 -21.22 4.67 27.23
C ASN A 412 -19.72 5.00 27.29
N HIS A 413 -18.90 4.44 26.40
CA HIS A 413 -17.50 4.79 26.23
C HIS A 413 -17.34 5.70 25.02
N LEU A 414 -16.64 6.81 25.23
CA LEU A 414 -16.42 7.86 24.23
C LEU A 414 -15.05 7.68 23.59
N TYR A 415 -15.02 7.45 22.28
CA TYR A 415 -13.81 7.30 21.49
C TYR A 415 -13.62 8.50 20.56
N GLN A 416 -12.41 9.05 20.53
CA GLN A 416 -12.03 10.19 19.67
C GLN A 416 -10.53 10.21 19.37
N GLY A 417 -10.14 10.81 18.24
CA GLY A 417 -8.73 10.94 17.85
C GLY A 417 -8.00 9.58 17.88
N LYS A 418 -6.86 9.52 18.60
CA LYS A 418 -6.08 8.30 18.76
C LYS A 418 -6.89 7.12 19.33
N SER A 419 -7.66 7.35 20.40
CA SER A 419 -8.44 6.28 21.05
C SER A 419 -9.48 5.65 20.13
N LEU A 420 -10.01 6.41 19.16
CA LEU A 420 -10.92 5.90 18.13
C LEU A 420 -10.20 4.97 17.15
N MET A 421 -8.97 5.33 16.74
CA MET A 421 -8.17 4.45 15.89
C MET A 421 -7.75 3.17 16.62
N ASP A 422 -7.41 3.26 17.90
CA ASP A 422 -7.09 2.10 18.75
C ASP A 422 -8.30 1.16 18.89
N PHE A 423 -9.50 1.72 19.04
CA PHE A 423 -10.76 0.99 19.06
C PHE A 423 -11.02 0.24 17.74
N TYR A 424 -10.83 0.91 16.61
CA TYR A 424 -10.98 0.27 15.29
C TYR A 424 -9.94 -0.83 15.06
N ALA A 425 -8.68 -0.62 15.47
CA ALA A 425 -7.65 -1.65 15.40
C ALA A 425 -8.04 -2.90 16.21
N THR A 426 -8.55 -2.70 17.43
CA THR A 426 -9.04 -3.80 18.27
C THR A 426 -10.21 -4.53 17.60
N SER A 427 -11.14 -3.78 16.98
CA SER A 427 -12.28 -4.38 16.27
C SER A 427 -11.85 -5.25 15.09
N ILE A 428 -10.80 -4.86 14.37
CA ILE A 428 -10.21 -5.68 13.30
C ILE A 428 -9.62 -6.98 13.88
N GLU A 429 -8.88 -6.92 14.99
CA GLU A 429 -8.33 -8.12 15.62
C GLU A 429 -9.43 -9.05 16.14
N GLU A 430 -10.48 -8.51 16.76
CA GLU A 430 -11.61 -9.30 17.28
C GLU A 430 -12.41 -9.98 16.14
N SER A 431 -12.60 -9.33 14.99
CA SER A 431 -13.37 -9.91 13.88
C SER A 431 -12.71 -11.17 13.29
N PHE A 432 -11.40 -11.33 13.43
CA PHE A 432 -10.68 -12.51 12.94
C PHE A 432 -10.69 -13.69 13.92
N LYS A 433 -11.20 -13.53 15.15
CA LYS A 433 -11.24 -14.61 16.15
C LYS A 433 -12.35 -15.63 15.91
N ARG A 434 -13.44 -15.23 15.25
CA ARG A 434 -14.60 -16.09 14.95
C ARG A 434 -15.13 -15.82 13.54
N LEU A 435 -14.48 -16.42 12.55
CA LEU A 435 -14.83 -16.27 11.13
C LEU A 435 -16.24 -16.81 10.80
N ASP A 436 -16.81 -17.66 11.66
CA ASP A 436 -18.15 -18.21 11.56
C ASP A 436 -19.25 -17.29 12.12
N CYS A 437 -18.87 -16.16 12.75
CA CYS A 437 -19.80 -15.14 13.17
C CYS A 437 -19.86 -14.01 12.13
N HIS A 438 -21.05 -13.70 11.65
CA HIS A 438 -21.24 -12.79 10.50
C HIS A 438 -21.95 -11.49 10.87
N ASP A 439 -22.37 -11.35 12.13
CA ASP A 439 -23.28 -10.31 12.59
C ASP A 439 -22.95 -9.81 14.00
N ASP A 440 -21.72 -10.00 14.47
CA ASP A 440 -21.23 -9.38 15.70
C ASP A 440 -20.74 -7.94 15.46
N TRP A 441 -20.49 -7.23 16.56
CA TRP A 441 -20.10 -5.84 16.53
C TRP A 441 -18.76 -5.59 15.82
N ALA A 442 -17.76 -6.43 16.10
CA ALA A 442 -16.43 -6.27 15.54
C ALA A 442 -16.47 -6.47 14.02
N THR A 443 -17.13 -7.54 13.57
CA THR A 443 -17.31 -7.85 12.14
C THR A 443 -18.11 -6.77 11.39
N ASP A 444 -19.17 -6.22 11.99
CA ASP A 444 -19.95 -5.12 11.39
C ASP A 444 -19.16 -3.78 11.35
N THR A 445 -18.21 -3.58 12.27
CA THR A 445 -17.37 -2.38 12.30
C THR A 445 -16.46 -2.27 11.07
N LEU A 446 -16.06 -3.39 10.45
CA LEU A 446 -15.24 -3.36 9.22
C LEU A 446 -16.02 -2.76 8.04
N TRP A 447 -17.32 -3.04 7.92
CA TRP A 447 -18.16 -2.33 6.96
C TRP A 447 -18.33 -0.85 7.34
N TYR A 448 -18.49 -0.53 8.63
CA TYR A 448 -18.59 0.87 9.05
C TYR A 448 -17.32 1.66 8.72
N LEU A 449 -16.13 1.07 8.83
CA LEU A 449 -14.87 1.69 8.42
C LEU A 449 -14.85 2.06 6.92
N TRP A 450 -15.60 1.36 6.08
CA TRP A 450 -15.69 1.67 4.66
C TRP A 450 -16.53 2.91 4.33
N CYS A 451 -17.64 3.15 5.05
CA CYS A 451 -18.65 4.13 4.64
C CYS A 451 -19.18 5.05 5.75
N GLY A 452 -18.80 4.81 6.99
CA GLY A 452 -19.29 5.55 8.15
C GLY A 452 -18.72 6.96 8.25
N PRO A 453 -19.51 7.97 8.65
CA PRO A 453 -19.06 9.37 8.74
C PRO A 453 -17.97 9.59 9.80
N SER A 454 -17.92 8.73 10.84
CA SER A 454 -16.87 8.75 11.87
C SER A 454 -15.71 7.80 11.56
N SER A 455 -15.69 7.19 10.38
CA SER A 455 -14.59 6.32 9.97
C SER A 455 -13.33 7.14 9.71
N THR A 456 -12.19 6.63 10.19
CA THR A 456 -10.86 7.17 9.91
C THR A 456 -10.33 6.77 8.53
N LEU A 457 -11.08 5.94 7.77
CA LEU A 457 -10.71 5.50 6.43
C LEU A 457 -11.64 6.04 5.33
N PHE A 458 -12.85 6.48 5.66
CA PHE A 458 -13.80 6.98 4.65
C PHE A 458 -13.60 8.47 4.33
N GLY A 459 -13.60 9.33 5.36
CA GLY A 459 -13.31 10.76 5.23
C GLY A 459 -14.37 11.59 4.51
N LYS A 460 -15.61 11.10 4.41
CA LYS A 460 -16.73 11.85 3.83
C LYS A 460 -17.96 11.71 4.72
N ASP A 461 -18.96 12.54 4.46
CA ASP A 461 -20.25 12.50 5.15
C ASP A 461 -21.03 11.24 4.79
N ILE A 462 -21.16 10.93 3.49
CA ILE A 462 -22.08 9.93 2.96
C ILE A 462 -21.48 9.25 1.73
N MET A 463 -21.67 7.93 1.62
CA MET A 463 -21.35 7.15 0.42
C MET A 463 -22.54 7.18 -0.56
N ARG A 464 -22.40 7.87 -1.70
CA ARG A 464 -23.50 8.07 -2.69
C ARG A 464 -23.59 6.98 -3.75
N THR A 465 -23.30 5.73 -3.38
CA THR A 465 -23.25 4.61 -4.34
C THR A 465 -24.60 4.37 -5.02
N PHE A 466 -25.70 4.36 -4.26
CA PHE A 466 -27.06 4.18 -4.79
C PHE A 466 -27.41 5.29 -5.78
N GLU A 467 -27.22 6.54 -5.40
CA GLU A 467 -27.54 7.71 -6.22
C GLU A 467 -26.77 7.69 -7.54
N ARG A 468 -25.50 7.26 -7.53
CA ARG A 468 -24.68 7.13 -8.74
C ARG A 468 -25.18 6.06 -9.72
N TYR A 469 -25.89 5.04 -9.26
CA TYR A 469 -26.46 4.01 -10.12
C TYR A 469 -27.82 4.41 -10.68
N PHE A 470 -28.68 4.98 -9.82
CA PHE A 470 -30.10 5.07 -10.11
C PHE A 470 -30.65 6.48 -10.23
N ILE A 471 -29.87 7.54 -10.01
CA ILE A 471 -30.35 8.92 -10.14
C ILE A 471 -29.50 9.66 -11.18
N SER A 472 -30.12 10.10 -12.27
CA SER A 472 -29.42 10.84 -13.32
C SER A 472 -28.95 12.24 -12.89
N ASP A 473 -29.62 12.85 -11.91
CA ASP A 473 -29.21 14.15 -11.37
C ASP A 473 -27.87 14.01 -10.62
N LYS A 474 -26.82 14.63 -11.18
CA LYS A 474 -25.46 14.56 -10.63
C LYS A 474 -25.27 15.42 -9.38
N THR A 475 -26.20 16.31 -9.05
CA THR A 475 -26.09 17.16 -7.85
C THR A 475 -26.10 16.32 -6.57
N VAL A 476 -26.92 15.27 -6.53
CA VAL A 476 -26.99 14.31 -5.40
C VAL A 476 -25.83 13.31 -5.35
N HIS A 477 -24.92 13.32 -6.34
CA HIS A 477 -23.72 12.47 -6.33
C HIS A 477 -22.55 13.11 -5.57
N ASN A 478 -22.72 14.35 -5.11
CA ASN A 478 -21.70 15.05 -4.37
C ASN A 478 -21.56 14.48 -2.95
N GLU A 479 -20.33 14.25 -2.53
CA GLU A 479 -19.99 13.72 -1.21
C GLU A 479 -19.14 14.79 -0.53
N ILE A 480 -19.60 15.27 0.63
CA ILE A 480 -18.94 16.35 1.36
C ILE A 480 -17.78 15.72 2.14
N LYS A 481 -16.58 16.24 1.91
CA LYS A 481 -15.39 15.80 2.62
C LYS A 481 -15.47 16.20 4.09
N ASN A 482 -14.95 15.34 4.97
CA ASN A 482 -14.81 15.70 6.38
C ASN A 482 -13.98 17.00 6.54
N PRO A 483 -14.32 17.90 7.48
CA PRO A 483 -13.58 19.14 7.73
C PRO A 483 -12.08 18.95 7.99
N TYR A 484 -11.65 17.74 8.41
CA TYR A 484 -10.25 17.33 8.51
C TYR A 484 -9.41 17.75 7.29
N TYR A 485 -9.94 17.62 6.06
CA TYR A 485 -9.17 17.92 4.84
C TYR A 485 -8.84 19.41 4.66
N GLU A 486 -9.57 20.29 5.35
CA GLU A 486 -9.22 21.71 5.46
C GLU A 486 -8.32 21.95 6.68
N TRP A 487 -8.65 21.37 7.84
CA TRP A 487 -7.85 21.50 9.07
C TRP A 487 -6.41 20.98 8.94
N ARG A 488 -6.18 19.94 8.13
CA ARG A 488 -4.84 19.40 7.84
C ARG A 488 -3.91 20.40 7.13
N LYS A 489 -4.44 21.54 6.65
CA LYS A 489 -3.63 22.64 6.09
C LYS A 489 -3.11 23.59 7.16
N ASN A 490 -3.62 23.51 8.39
CA ASN A 490 -3.23 24.34 9.52
C ASN A 490 -2.08 23.70 10.30
N GLU A 491 -0.99 24.44 10.48
CA GLU A 491 0.22 23.97 11.17
C GLU A 491 -0.04 23.65 12.66
N GLN A 492 -0.78 24.51 13.37
CA GLN A 492 -1.06 24.30 14.80
C GLN A 492 -1.93 23.07 15.03
N PHE A 493 -2.88 22.80 14.13
CA PHE A 493 -3.64 21.55 14.14
C PHE A 493 -2.73 20.34 13.94
N CYS A 494 -1.82 20.38 12.96
CA CYS A 494 -0.88 19.29 12.71
C CYS A 494 0.06 19.04 13.90
N LEU A 495 0.58 20.11 14.53
CA LEU A 495 1.42 20.01 15.73
C LEU A 495 0.66 19.43 16.93
N LYS A 496 -0.59 19.88 17.14
CA LYS A 496 -1.48 19.29 18.15
C LYS A 496 -1.67 17.80 17.89
N LEU A 497 -1.92 17.43 16.64
CA LEU A 497 -2.16 16.04 16.26
C LEU A 497 -0.92 15.16 16.49
N LEU A 498 0.27 15.61 16.10
CA LEU A 498 1.52 14.91 16.41
C LEU A 498 1.68 14.68 17.93
N ASN A 499 1.44 15.73 18.73
CA ASN A 499 1.53 15.64 20.19
C ASN A 499 0.49 14.68 20.80
N ASP A 500 -0.74 14.66 20.28
CA ASP A 500 -1.78 13.72 20.71
C ASP A 500 -1.40 12.24 20.47
N PHE A 501 -0.47 11.99 19.55
CA PHE A 501 0.13 10.68 19.27
C PHE A 501 1.49 10.46 19.96
N GLY A 502 1.92 11.39 20.83
CA GLY A 502 3.18 11.29 21.58
C GLY A 502 4.43 11.63 20.76
N LEU A 503 4.26 12.31 19.63
CA LEU A 503 5.35 12.66 18.71
C LEU A 503 5.82 14.10 18.92
N THR A 504 7.05 14.36 18.48
CA THR A 504 7.67 15.69 18.58
C THR A 504 7.23 16.60 17.43
N SER A 505 7.49 17.90 17.59
CA SER A 505 7.28 18.88 16.52
C SER A 505 8.29 18.74 15.37
N GLU A 506 9.26 17.83 15.43
CA GLU A 506 10.23 17.64 14.33
C GLU A 506 9.70 16.75 13.21
N GLY A 507 8.76 15.85 13.54
CA GLY A 507 8.17 14.91 12.61
C GLY A 507 7.17 15.51 11.63
N TYR A 508 6.62 14.61 10.82
CA TYR A 508 5.65 14.87 9.78
C TYR A 508 4.42 13.98 9.93
N ILE A 509 3.27 14.49 9.50
CA ILE A 509 2.11 13.65 9.22
C ILE A 509 2.15 13.29 7.74
N ILE A 510 2.11 11.99 7.45
CA ILE A 510 2.11 11.44 6.10
C ILE A 510 0.74 10.81 5.87
N ASN A 511 -0.01 11.34 4.90
CA ASN A 511 -1.42 11.02 4.71
C ASN A 511 -1.73 10.64 3.26
N GLY A 512 -2.44 9.51 3.07
CA GLY A 512 -2.87 8.97 1.78
C GLY A 512 -4.27 9.42 1.34
N HIS A 513 -4.98 8.52 0.64
CA HIS A 513 -6.43 8.49 0.33
C HIS A 513 -6.98 9.56 -0.62
N THR A 514 -6.46 10.78 -0.54
CA THR A 514 -6.94 11.89 -1.36
C THR A 514 -5.97 12.19 -2.49
N PRO A 515 -6.40 12.04 -3.76
CA PRO A 515 -5.53 12.36 -4.87
C PRO A 515 -5.22 13.87 -4.90
N VAL A 516 -3.96 14.21 -5.14
CA VAL A 516 -3.47 15.59 -5.22
C VAL A 516 -3.81 16.15 -6.60
N LYS A 517 -4.64 17.20 -6.64
CA LYS A 517 -5.10 17.79 -7.91
C LYS A 517 -4.08 18.78 -8.44
N THR A 518 -2.93 18.28 -8.92
CA THR A 518 -1.82 19.12 -9.43
C THR A 518 -2.25 20.02 -10.59
N ILE A 519 -3.13 19.55 -11.49
CA ILE A 519 -3.75 20.39 -12.55
C ILE A 519 -4.43 21.64 -11.97
N LYS A 520 -4.98 21.56 -10.76
CA LYS A 520 -5.64 22.68 -10.07
C LYS A 520 -4.69 23.47 -9.16
N GLY A 521 -3.38 23.24 -9.24
CA GLY A 521 -2.38 23.92 -8.43
C GLY A 521 -2.33 23.48 -6.96
N GLU A 522 -2.89 22.31 -6.62
CA GLU A 522 -2.82 21.79 -5.26
C GLU A 522 -1.39 21.39 -4.89
N ASN A 523 -0.90 21.88 -3.75
CA ASN A 523 0.40 21.49 -3.21
C ASN A 523 0.26 20.24 -2.30
N PRO A 524 1.05 19.17 -2.53
CA PRO A 524 1.09 18.01 -1.64
C PRO A 524 1.76 18.31 -0.28
N ILE A 525 2.63 19.33 -0.22
CA ILE A 525 3.24 19.82 1.02
C ILE A 525 2.32 20.90 1.60
N LYS A 526 1.72 20.61 2.76
CA LYS A 526 0.74 21.47 3.45
C LYS A 526 1.24 21.83 4.84
N ALA A 527 0.56 22.79 5.48
CA ALA A 527 0.81 23.15 6.88
C ALA A 527 2.29 23.46 7.19
N ASN A 528 2.93 24.29 6.36
CA ASN A 528 4.36 24.63 6.46
C ASN A 528 5.30 23.41 6.51
N GLY A 529 4.93 22.35 5.79
CA GLY A 529 5.72 21.12 5.72
C GLY A 529 5.40 20.10 6.79
N LYS A 530 4.37 20.30 7.63
CA LYS A 530 3.94 19.33 8.66
C LYS A 530 2.96 18.27 8.17
N MET A 531 2.31 18.50 7.04
CA MET A 531 1.38 17.57 6.43
C MET A 531 1.86 17.27 5.01
N LEU A 532 2.25 16.02 4.78
CA LEU A 532 2.74 15.51 3.50
C LEU A 532 1.68 14.56 2.94
N VAL A 533 1.04 14.98 1.86
CA VAL A 533 0.06 14.14 1.17
C VAL A 533 0.79 13.36 0.09
N ILE A 534 0.74 12.03 0.20
CA ILE A 534 1.16 11.12 -0.85
C ILE A 534 -0.09 10.50 -1.47
N ASP A 535 -0.01 10.18 -2.75
CA ASP A 535 -1.06 9.46 -3.45
C ASP A 535 -0.41 8.58 -4.50
N GLY A 536 -0.83 7.32 -4.57
CA GLY A 536 -0.26 6.39 -5.53
C GLY A 536 -0.43 6.86 -6.95
N GLY A 537 -1.53 7.56 -7.27
CA GLY A 537 -1.90 7.96 -8.64
C GLY A 537 -1.82 6.84 -9.69
N LEU A 538 -1.57 5.59 -9.26
CA LEU A 538 -1.30 4.44 -10.11
C LEU A 538 -2.59 4.07 -10.81
N SER A 539 -3.72 4.20 -10.11
CA SER A 539 -5.02 3.95 -10.70
C SER A 539 -5.28 4.91 -11.86
N THR A 540 -5.45 4.32 -13.05
CA THR A 540 -5.76 5.02 -14.31
C THR A 540 -7.00 5.91 -14.18
N ALA A 541 -7.92 5.56 -13.28
CA ALA A 541 -9.12 6.33 -12.97
C ALA A 541 -8.83 7.74 -12.44
N TYR A 542 -7.71 7.96 -11.72
CA TYR A 542 -7.38 9.27 -11.14
C TYR A 542 -6.46 10.13 -11.99
N GLN A 543 -5.70 9.53 -12.91
CA GLN A 543 -4.74 10.24 -13.76
C GLN A 543 -5.39 11.38 -14.55
N LYS A 544 -6.68 11.24 -14.94
CA LYS A 544 -7.45 12.28 -15.63
C LYS A 544 -7.68 13.55 -14.78
N VAL A 545 -7.65 13.43 -13.46
CA VAL A 545 -7.95 14.50 -12.51
C VAL A 545 -6.68 15.10 -11.89
N THR A 546 -5.64 14.27 -11.68
CA THR A 546 -4.37 14.67 -11.07
C THR A 546 -3.39 15.28 -12.08
N GLY A 547 -3.35 14.75 -13.31
CA GLY A 547 -2.40 15.12 -14.36
C GLY A 547 -1.00 14.50 -14.23
N ILE A 548 -0.76 13.78 -13.14
CA ILE A 548 0.45 13.02 -12.81
C ILE A 548 0.05 11.67 -12.23
N ALA A 549 0.96 10.70 -12.17
CA ALA A 549 0.75 9.40 -11.52
C ALA A 549 1.06 9.45 -10.02
N GLY A 550 0.69 10.55 -9.36
CA GLY A 550 0.77 10.70 -7.91
C GLY A 550 2.15 11.07 -7.36
N TYR A 551 2.24 11.09 -6.03
CA TYR A 551 3.44 11.40 -5.26
C TYR A 551 3.85 10.25 -4.34
N THR A 552 5.14 9.90 -4.33
CA THR A 552 5.75 9.11 -3.24
C THR A 552 6.66 9.98 -2.39
N LEU A 553 6.96 9.54 -1.16
CA LEU A 553 7.90 10.23 -0.26
C LEU A 553 9.18 9.44 -0.13
N VAL A 554 10.31 10.13 -0.06
CA VAL A 554 11.61 9.56 0.27
C VAL A 554 12.18 10.30 1.47
N ASP A 555 12.54 9.55 2.52
CA ASP A 555 13.24 10.07 3.69
C ASP A 555 14.60 9.36 3.84
N ASN A 556 15.69 10.09 3.60
CA ASN A 556 17.05 9.58 3.72
C ASN A 556 17.89 10.38 4.73
N SER A 557 19.14 9.96 4.97
CA SER A 557 20.04 10.61 5.95
C SER A 557 20.30 12.10 5.71
N ASN A 558 20.10 12.63 4.51
CA ASN A 558 20.41 14.03 4.17
C ASN A 558 19.16 14.90 3.97
N GLU A 559 18.05 14.32 3.51
CA GLU A 559 16.89 15.10 3.09
C GLU A 559 15.60 14.29 3.03
N VAL A 560 14.49 15.02 3.07
CA VAL A 560 13.12 14.53 2.87
C VAL A 560 12.56 15.22 1.64
N TYR A 561 12.03 14.45 0.68
CA TYR A 561 11.42 15.00 -0.52
C TYR A 561 10.32 14.11 -1.07
N LEU A 562 9.35 14.73 -1.74
CA LEU A 562 8.35 14.02 -2.53
C LEU A 562 8.88 13.82 -3.96
N VAL A 563 8.51 12.71 -4.57
CA VAL A 563 8.75 12.42 -6.00
C VAL A 563 7.43 12.45 -6.73
N ALA A 564 7.31 13.30 -7.74
CA ALA A 564 6.16 13.28 -8.64
C ALA A 564 6.37 12.24 -9.75
N HIS A 565 5.39 11.35 -9.93
CA HIS A 565 5.46 10.30 -10.96
C HIS A 565 4.68 10.69 -12.20
N HIS A 566 5.13 10.22 -13.35
CA HIS A 566 4.39 10.33 -14.61
C HIS A 566 3.61 9.04 -14.88
N PRO A 567 2.48 9.10 -15.63
CA PRO A 567 1.72 7.92 -16.02
C PRO A 567 2.62 6.83 -16.62
N PHE A 568 2.67 5.69 -15.93
CA PHE A 568 3.32 4.49 -16.44
C PHE A 568 2.42 3.87 -17.52
N THR A 569 3.01 3.51 -18.67
CA THR A 569 2.23 2.99 -19.81
C THR A 569 2.24 1.47 -19.87
N SER A 570 3.42 0.86 -19.95
CA SER A 570 3.60 -0.58 -19.77
C SER A 570 5.08 -0.91 -19.58
N LYS A 571 5.35 -2.06 -18.95
CA LYS A 571 6.71 -2.61 -18.83
C LYS A 571 7.41 -2.68 -20.20
N GLN A 572 6.74 -3.25 -21.20
CA GLN A 572 7.31 -3.40 -22.54
C GLN A 572 7.74 -2.06 -23.16
N LYS A 573 6.88 -1.03 -23.11
CA LYS A 573 7.21 0.28 -23.67
C LYS A 573 8.32 0.96 -22.89
N ALA A 574 8.34 0.83 -21.56
CA ALA A 574 9.39 1.39 -20.73
C ALA A 574 10.76 0.81 -21.13
N ILE A 575 10.84 -0.52 -21.28
CA ILE A 575 12.04 -1.24 -21.72
C ILE A 575 12.45 -0.83 -23.13
N GLU A 576 11.56 -0.90 -24.12
CA GLU A 576 11.89 -0.66 -25.53
C GLU A 576 12.40 0.76 -25.81
N LYS A 577 11.87 1.75 -25.09
CA LYS A 577 12.15 3.17 -25.32
C LYS A 577 13.03 3.81 -24.26
N TYR A 578 13.53 3.02 -23.30
CA TYR A 578 14.25 3.52 -22.13
C TYR A 578 13.51 4.68 -21.45
N LEU A 579 12.18 4.55 -21.27
CA LEU A 579 11.37 5.61 -20.65
C LEU A 579 11.63 5.61 -19.14
N ASP A 580 12.63 6.36 -18.72
CA ASP A 580 12.92 6.68 -17.32
C ASP A 580 12.99 8.21 -17.21
N ILE A 581 11.89 8.82 -16.77
CA ILE A 581 11.81 10.27 -16.62
C ILE A 581 12.49 10.63 -15.32
N PHE A 582 13.40 11.60 -15.36
CA PHE A 582 14.04 12.10 -14.15
C PHE A 582 12.97 12.55 -13.14
N PRO A 583 12.99 12.02 -11.90
CA PRO A 583 11.94 12.31 -10.94
C PRO A 583 11.91 13.80 -10.64
N THR A 584 10.73 14.43 -10.72
CA THR A 584 10.57 15.80 -10.23
C THR A 584 10.53 15.75 -8.70
N GLN A 585 11.58 16.24 -8.06
CA GLN A 585 11.71 16.25 -6.60
C GLN A 585 11.16 17.55 -6.01
N LEU A 586 10.28 17.41 -5.03
CA LEU A 586 9.82 18.52 -4.19
C LEU A 586 10.45 18.37 -2.81
N ILE A 587 11.49 19.18 -2.56
CA ILE A 587 12.22 19.14 -1.28
C ILE A 587 11.32 19.63 -0.15
N VAL A 588 11.14 18.78 0.87
CA VAL A 588 10.42 19.10 2.10
C VAL A 588 11.40 19.66 3.14
N LYS A 589 12.51 18.97 3.39
CA LYS A 589 13.56 19.39 4.34
C LYS A 589 14.92 18.93 3.85
N LYS A 590 15.87 19.88 3.78
CA LYS A 590 17.31 19.54 3.75
C LYS A 590 17.82 19.56 5.17
N ARG A 591 18.47 18.48 5.60
CA ARG A 591 19.00 18.38 6.96
C ARG A 591 20.32 19.13 7.04
N HIS A 592 20.44 20.00 8.05
CA HIS A 592 21.69 20.72 8.31
C HIS A 592 22.82 19.75 8.69
N GLU A 593 22.48 18.73 9.47
CA GLU A 593 23.38 17.64 9.83
C GLU A 593 22.81 16.33 9.31
N ARG A 594 23.70 15.44 8.86
CA ARG A 594 23.32 14.10 8.42
C ARG A 594 22.67 13.34 9.58
N GLN A 595 21.53 12.70 9.34
CA GLN A 595 20.90 11.81 10.31
C GLN A 595 21.58 10.45 10.34
N TYR A 596 21.69 9.90 11.55
CA TYR A 596 22.30 8.61 11.85
C TYR A 596 21.27 7.68 12.49
N VAL A 597 21.59 6.38 12.54
CA VAL A 597 20.72 5.37 13.17
C VAL A 597 20.40 5.76 14.62
N LYS A 598 21.31 6.37 15.39
CA LYS A 598 21.04 6.84 16.75
C LYS A 598 19.87 7.83 16.88
N ASN A 599 19.49 8.50 15.78
CA ASN A 599 18.39 9.45 15.74
C ASN A 599 17.05 8.81 15.36
N THR A 600 17.03 7.52 15.02
CA THR A 600 15.83 6.77 14.61
C THR A 600 15.28 5.94 15.77
N ASP A 601 14.07 5.39 15.59
CA ASP A 601 13.48 4.48 16.58
C ASP A 601 14.32 3.21 16.75
N ILE A 602 14.92 2.71 15.66
CA ILE A 602 15.92 1.63 15.72
C ILE A 602 17.08 2.04 16.61
N GLY A 603 17.62 3.25 16.50
CA GLY A 603 18.70 3.73 17.36
C GLY A 603 18.33 3.85 18.83
N LYS A 604 17.07 4.23 19.13
CA LYS A 604 16.52 4.25 20.49
C LYS A 604 16.48 2.83 21.07
N GLU A 605 16.03 1.85 20.28
CA GLU A 605 15.97 0.44 20.69
C GLU A 605 17.37 -0.18 20.89
N LEU A 606 18.32 0.08 19.97
CA LEU A 606 19.71 -0.37 20.12
C LEU A 606 20.37 0.22 21.38
N ALA A 607 20.05 1.48 21.71
CA ALA A 607 20.53 2.12 22.94
C ALA A 607 19.96 1.44 24.19
N ARG A 608 18.66 1.10 24.19
CA ARG A 608 18.00 0.37 25.28
C ARG A 608 18.65 -0.99 25.49
N GLN A 609 18.84 -1.78 24.43
CA GLN A 609 19.50 -3.08 24.50
C GLN A 609 20.94 -2.98 25.04
N SER A 610 21.70 -1.99 24.59
CA SER A 610 23.04 -1.70 25.10
C SER A 610 23.03 -1.39 26.61
N GLN A 611 22.07 -0.59 27.08
CA GLN A 611 21.92 -0.27 28.50
C GLN A 611 21.55 -1.49 29.34
N GLU A 612 20.66 -2.36 28.85
CA GLU A 612 20.26 -3.59 29.54
C GLU A 612 21.45 -4.56 29.70
N LEU A 613 22.27 -4.71 28.64
CA LEU A 613 23.48 -5.52 28.71
C LEU A 613 24.49 -4.93 29.70
N LYS A 614 24.69 -3.60 29.71
CA LYS A 614 25.56 -2.92 30.68
C LYS A 614 25.09 -3.15 32.12
N ALA A 615 23.79 -3.02 32.39
CA ALA A 615 23.20 -3.25 33.71
C ALA A 615 23.35 -4.72 34.15
N LYS A 616 23.13 -5.67 33.24
CA LYS A 616 23.32 -7.11 33.49
C LYS A 616 24.77 -7.43 33.86
N ILE A 617 25.76 -6.85 33.16
CA ILE A 617 27.18 -7.06 33.45
C ILE A 617 27.55 -6.50 34.83
N LEU A 618 27.06 -5.32 35.19
CA LEU A 618 27.28 -4.73 36.52
C LEU A 618 26.74 -5.64 37.62
N TYR A 619 25.50 -6.12 37.48
CA TYR A 619 24.88 -7.04 38.43
C TYR A 619 25.61 -8.39 38.55
N GLU A 620 26.11 -8.94 37.45
CA GLU A 620 26.90 -10.18 37.47
C GLU A 620 28.28 -9.98 38.13
N ASN A 621 28.86 -8.77 38.07
CA ASN A 621 30.11 -8.44 38.73
C ASN A 621 29.93 -8.20 40.24
N ASP A 622 28.80 -7.63 40.68
CA ASP A 622 28.50 -7.41 42.11
C ASP A 622 28.18 -8.71 42.87
N LYS A 623 27.94 -9.83 42.16
CA LYS A 623 27.68 -11.17 42.72
C LYS A 623 28.91 -12.07 42.79
N VAL A 624 30.07 -11.59 42.33
CA VAL A 624 31.37 -12.28 42.40
C VAL A 624 32.21 -11.62 43.48
#